data_AF-A0A8J4EXH1-F1
#
_entry.id   AF-A0A8J4EXH1-F1
#
_cell.length_a   1.000
_cell.length_b   1.000
_cell.length_c   1.000
_cell.angle_alpha   90.00
_cell.angle_beta   90.00
_cell.angle_gamma   90.00
#
_symmetry.space_group_name_H-M   'P 1'
#
loop_
_entity.id
_entity.type
_entity.pdbx_description
1 polymer ?
#
loop_
_entity_poly.entity_id
_entity_poly.type
_entity_poly.pdbx_seq_one_letter_code
_entity_poly.pdbx_strand_id
1 'polypeptide(L)'
;RSKARLKIYIYELPWEIAFPFEVQEEIHSRDNIYTGYEQFMRYFLMDDSVRTENPYEANLFYVPALAYFYAENVRNSQWQIKAVIDHIRQQWPFYNRSGGRDHFVFMPGDRASCHSDRWLQDEIIKVVHFGMQKKNLTWLGIENKDYGCIQTKRDLVVPSRSVNTGPLLPNTTTSYYQAMERHERSIPSATSPT
;
A
#
# COMPACT_ATOMS: atom_id res chain seq x y z
N ARG A 1 17.21 20.49 -9.21
CA ARG A 1 17.40 19.16 -8.57
C ARG A 1 17.36 18.12 -9.67
N SER A 2 18.43 17.35 -9.88
CA SER A 2 18.36 16.11 -10.67
C SER A 2 17.22 15.26 -10.10
N LYS A 3 16.26 14.84 -10.93
CA LYS A 3 15.21 13.91 -10.50
C LYS A 3 15.93 12.58 -10.29
N ALA A 4 16.20 12.22 -9.03
CA ALA A 4 16.70 10.89 -8.72
C ALA A 4 15.77 9.86 -9.37
N ARG A 5 16.33 8.86 -10.04
CA ARG A 5 15.56 7.75 -10.60
C ARG A 5 14.81 7.07 -9.45
N LEU A 6 13.49 6.95 -9.57
CA LEU A 6 12.67 6.31 -8.56
C LEU A 6 13.11 4.86 -8.39
N LYS A 7 13.43 4.45 -7.16
CA LYS A 7 13.79 3.08 -6.81
C LYS A 7 13.08 2.70 -5.53
N ILE A 8 12.27 1.64 -5.61
CA ILE A 8 11.44 1.18 -4.50
C ILE A 8 11.88 -0.21 -4.07
N TYR A 9 12.27 -0.35 -2.81
CA TYR A 9 12.54 -1.64 -2.18
C TYR A 9 11.28 -2.15 -1.47
N ILE A 10 10.99 -3.44 -1.58
CA ILE A 10 9.95 -4.12 -0.80
C ILE A 10 10.61 -4.92 0.31
N TYR A 11 10.13 -4.80 1.54
CA TYR A 11 10.62 -5.64 2.63
C TYR A 11 10.27 -7.10 2.42
N GLU A 12 11.26 -7.97 2.51
CA GLU A 12 11.07 -9.41 2.60
C GLU A 12 10.77 -9.78 4.05
N LEU A 13 9.52 -10.12 4.33
CA LEU A 13 9.04 -10.44 5.67
C LEU A 13 8.82 -11.95 5.80
N PRO A 14 9.14 -12.55 6.97
CA PRO A 14 8.67 -13.90 7.29
C PRO A 14 7.15 -13.98 7.21
N TRP A 15 6.60 -15.11 6.78
CA TRP A 15 5.17 -15.27 6.59
C TRP A 15 4.40 -15.09 7.92
N GLU A 16 4.99 -15.48 9.04
CA GLU A 16 4.44 -15.32 10.39
C GLU A 16 4.24 -13.84 10.78
N ILE A 17 5.01 -12.94 10.15
CA ILE A 17 4.92 -11.49 10.37
C ILE A 17 4.03 -10.85 9.32
N ALA A 18 4.19 -11.21 8.05
CA ALA A 18 3.43 -10.62 6.96
C ALA A 18 1.95 -11.01 6.98
N PHE A 19 1.67 -12.27 7.34
CA PHE A 19 0.35 -12.89 7.29
C PHE A 19 0.17 -13.94 8.39
N PRO A 20 0.12 -13.53 9.68
CA PRO A 20 0.03 -14.46 10.81
C PRO A 20 -1.21 -15.36 10.77
N PHE A 21 -2.34 -14.84 10.27
CA PHE A 21 -3.59 -15.57 10.03
C PHE A 21 -4.52 -14.71 9.16
N GLU A 22 -5.53 -15.32 8.55
CA GLU A 22 -6.63 -14.58 7.91
C GLU A 22 -7.76 -14.38 8.93
N VAL A 23 -8.35 -13.19 8.98
CA VAL A 23 -9.54 -12.96 9.84
C VAL A 23 -10.84 -13.05 9.06
N GLN A 24 -10.75 -13.26 7.74
CA GLN A 24 -11.87 -13.49 6.84
C GLN A 24 -11.88 -14.95 6.36
N GLU A 25 -12.71 -15.79 6.98
CA GLU A 25 -13.01 -17.14 6.45
C GLU A 25 -14.12 -17.13 5.37
N GLU A 26 -14.73 -15.98 5.06
CA GLU A 26 -15.86 -15.90 4.13
C GLU A 26 -15.51 -15.19 2.82
N ILE A 27 -15.16 -16.01 1.82
CA ILE A 27 -14.85 -15.75 0.40
C ILE A 27 -15.89 -14.89 -0.38
N HIS A 28 -16.95 -14.35 0.25
CA HIS A 28 -18.13 -13.84 -0.47
C HIS A 28 -18.36 -12.32 -0.51
N SER A 29 -17.40 -11.48 -0.13
CA SER A 29 -17.45 -10.08 -0.58
C SER A 29 -16.06 -9.44 -0.71
N ARG A 30 -15.31 -9.87 -1.73
CA ARG A 30 -14.19 -9.05 -2.24
C ARG A 30 -14.75 -7.69 -2.65
N ASP A 31 -14.52 -6.70 -1.81
CA ASP A 31 -15.00 -5.34 -2.05
C ASP A 31 -14.09 -4.65 -3.07
N ASN A 32 -14.71 -3.93 -4.00
CA ASN A 32 -14.05 -3.13 -5.03
C ASN A 32 -13.17 -2.01 -4.44
N ILE A 33 -13.34 -1.66 -3.16
CA ILE A 33 -12.43 -0.72 -2.46
C ILE A 33 -10.97 -1.20 -2.48
N TYR A 34 -10.73 -2.51 -2.59
CA TYR A 34 -9.39 -3.10 -2.54
C TYR A 34 -8.71 -3.24 -3.90
N THR A 35 -9.42 -2.94 -5.00
CA THR A 35 -8.87 -3.12 -6.35
C THR A 35 -7.62 -2.27 -6.62
N GLY A 36 -7.53 -1.07 -6.03
CA GLY A 36 -6.33 -0.22 -6.18
C GLY A 36 -5.07 -0.89 -5.61
N TYR A 37 -5.20 -1.56 -4.46
CA TYR A 37 -4.13 -2.33 -3.84
C TYR A 37 -3.72 -3.53 -4.70
N GLU A 38 -4.69 -4.31 -5.19
CA GLU A 38 -4.41 -5.51 -5.99
C GLU A 38 -3.74 -5.18 -7.32
N GLN A 39 -4.18 -4.12 -8.00
CA GLN A 39 -3.54 -3.65 -9.24
C GLN A 39 -2.12 -3.16 -8.97
N PHE A 40 -1.92 -2.40 -7.89
CA PHE A 40 -0.58 -1.99 -7.47
C PHE A 40 0.31 -3.21 -7.26
N MET A 41 -0.12 -4.20 -6.47
CA MET A 41 0.67 -5.40 -6.21
C MET A 41 0.97 -6.18 -7.50
N ARG A 42 -0.02 -6.37 -8.38
CA ARG A 42 0.17 -7.07 -9.66
C ARG A 42 1.27 -6.42 -10.50
N TYR A 43 1.20 -5.11 -10.73
CA TYR A 43 2.17 -4.42 -11.57
C TYR A 43 3.51 -4.21 -10.87
N PHE A 44 3.50 -3.86 -9.59
CA PHE A 44 4.71 -3.55 -8.83
C PHE A 44 5.64 -4.77 -8.67
N LEU A 45 5.08 -5.96 -8.49
CA LEU A 45 5.88 -7.19 -8.40
C LEU A 45 6.56 -7.56 -9.73
N MET A 46 6.03 -7.09 -10.87
CA MET A 46 6.58 -7.34 -12.21
C MET A 46 7.48 -6.21 -12.73
N ASP A 47 7.53 -5.06 -12.06
CA ASP A 47 8.23 -3.87 -12.55
C ASP A 47 9.70 -3.86 -12.06
N ASP A 48 10.62 -4.32 -12.91
CA ASP A 48 12.07 -4.29 -12.67
C ASP A 48 12.71 -2.90 -12.87
N SER A 49 11.99 -1.99 -13.50
CA SER A 49 12.46 -0.65 -13.81
C SER A 49 12.47 0.25 -12.56
N VAL A 50 11.43 0.13 -11.75
CA VAL A 50 11.21 0.89 -10.51
C VAL A 50 11.53 0.06 -9.26
N ARG A 51 11.18 -1.24 -9.24
CA ARG A 51 11.54 -2.10 -8.10
C ARG A 51 13.06 -2.28 -8.04
N THR A 52 13.55 -2.52 -6.83
CA THR A 52 14.92 -2.93 -6.59
C THR A 52 14.99 -4.00 -5.51
N GLU A 53 15.94 -4.90 -5.66
CA GLU A 53 16.31 -5.91 -4.67
C GLU A 53 17.43 -5.41 -3.74
N ASN A 54 18.07 -4.29 -4.09
CA ASN A 54 19.11 -3.68 -3.26
C ASN A 54 18.51 -2.50 -2.46
N PRO A 55 18.34 -2.61 -1.13
CA PRO A 55 17.73 -1.54 -0.35
C PRO A 55 18.62 -0.28 -0.24
N TYR A 56 19.91 -0.36 -0.57
CA TYR A 56 20.81 0.79 -0.53
C TYR A 56 20.66 1.74 -1.72
N GLU A 57 20.10 1.30 -2.84
CA GLU A 57 19.77 2.19 -3.98
C GLU A 57 18.34 2.73 -3.92
N ALA A 58 17.52 2.23 -2.99
CA ALA A 58 16.14 2.62 -2.82
C ALA A 58 16.00 4.03 -2.23
N ASN A 59 15.06 4.80 -2.76
CA ASN A 59 14.64 6.10 -2.24
C ASN A 59 13.22 6.07 -1.68
N LEU A 60 12.50 4.95 -1.83
CA LEU A 60 11.26 4.63 -1.14
C LEU A 60 11.24 3.16 -0.73
N PHE A 61 10.50 2.87 0.33
CA PHE A 61 10.38 1.54 0.90
C PHE A 61 8.91 1.15 1.02
N TYR A 62 8.51 0.08 0.34
CA TYR A 62 7.18 -0.49 0.49
C TYR A 62 7.15 -1.44 1.68
N VAL A 63 6.18 -1.21 2.59
CA VAL A 63 5.91 -2.05 3.75
C VAL A 63 4.75 -2.99 3.43
N PRO A 64 4.99 -4.29 3.14
CA PRO A 64 3.94 -5.23 2.76
C PRO A 64 3.21 -5.77 3.99
N ALA A 65 2.53 -4.89 4.73
CA ALA A 65 1.81 -5.26 5.95
C ALA A 65 0.54 -6.10 5.70
N LEU A 66 0.16 -6.28 4.44
CA LEU A 66 -1.05 -6.99 4.02
C LEU A 66 -2.31 -6.57 4.79
N ALA A 67 -2.38 -5.28 5.15
CA ALA A 67 -3.41 -4.68 5.98
C ALA A 67 -4.83 -4.91 5.45
N TYR A 68 -4.95 -5.18 4.14
CA TYR A 68 -6.17 -5.61 3.47
C TYR A 68 -6.90 -6.76 4.20
N PHE A 69 -6.20 -7.85 4.55
CA PHE A 69 -6.82 -9.03 5.20
C PHE A 69 -7.30 -8.79 6.64
N TYR A 70 -6.98 -7.61 7.18
CA TYR A 70 -7.29 -7.20 8.55
C TYR A 70 -8.16 -5.95 8.59
N ALA A 71 -8.47 -5.37 7.43
CA ALA A 71 -9.29 -4.19 7.28
C ALA A 71 -10.74 -4.60 6.99
N GLU A 72 -11.69 -4.04 7.74
CA GLU A 72 -13.12 -4.15 7.45
C GLU A 72 -13.72 -2.74 7.46
N ASN A 73 -15.02 -2.62 7.20
CA ASN A 73 -15.74 -1.34 7.24
C ASN A 73 -15.45 -0.55 8.55
N VAL A 74 -15.46 -1.23 9.70
CA VAL A 74 -15.23 -0.62 11.02
C VAL A 74 -13.99 -1.12 11.76
N ARG A 75 -13.30 -2.15 11.24
CA ARG A 75 -12.22 -2.83 11.94
C ARG A 75 -10.86 -2.27 11.56
N ASN A 76 -10.03 -2.04 12.57
CA ASN A 76 -8.76 -1.33 12.42
C ASN A 76 -7.60 -2.32 12.20
N SER A 77 -7.01 -2.29 11.00
CA SER A 77 -5.84 -3.11 10.63
C SER A 77 -4.51 -2.61 11.22
N GLN A 78 -4.53 -1.55 12.03
CA GLN A 78 -3.34 -0.91 12.56
C GLN A 78 -2.47 -1.84 13.40
N TRP A 79 -3.05 -2.79 14.15
CA TRP A 79 -2.27 -3.71 14.96
C TRP A 79 -1.27 -4.51 14.11
N GLN A 80 -1.70 -4.95 12.91
CA GLN A 80 -0.84 -5.65 11.98
C GLN A 80 0.25 -4.72 11.40
N ILE A 81 -0.14 -3.51 11.00
CA ILE A 81 0.81 -2.53 10.46
C ILE A 81 1.89 -2.19 11.51
N LYS A 82 1.51 -2.06 12.79
CA LYS A 82 2.43 -1.85 13.89
C LYS A 82 3.39 -3.03 14.06
N ALA A 83 2.87 -4.25 14.15
CA ALA A 83 3.69 -5.44 14.30
C ALA A 83 4.73 -5.59 13.18
N VAL A 84 4.32 -5.32 11.94
CA VAL A 84 5.20 -5.34 10.77
C VAL A 84 6.26 -4.23 10.85
N ILE A 85 5.86 -2.99 11.20
CA ILE A 85 6.81 -1.88 11.37
C ILE A 85 7.80 -2.16 12.49
N ASP A 86 7.35 -2.68 13.63
CA ASP A 86 8.21 -3.00 14.77
C ASP A 86 9.24 -4.07 14.39
N HIS A 87 8.81 -5.10 13.66
CA HIS A 87 9.72 -6.10 13.10
C HIS A 87 10.73 -5.44 12.14
N ILE A 88 10.26 -4.58 11.22
CA ILE A 88 11.13 -3.88 10.27
C ILE A 88 12.19 -3.03 10.98
N ARG A 89 11.82 -2.31 12.05
CA ARG A 89 12.72 -1.46 12.83
C ARG A 89 13.82 -2.25 13.54
N GLN A 90 13.57 -3.52 13.85
CA GLN A 90 14.52 -4.41 14.50
C GLN A 90 15.47 -5.07 13.49
N GLN A 91 14.97 -5.42 12.31
CA GLN A 91 15.74 -6.18 11.31
C GLN A 91 16.54 -5.30 10.34
N TRP A 92 16.05 -4.09 10.02
CA TRP A 92 16.69 -3.22 9.02
C TRP A 92 16.91 -1.79 9.53
N PRO A 93 17.99 -1.11 9.11
CA PRO A 93 18.30 0.24 9.57
C PRO A 93 17.43 1.33 8.91
N PHE A 94 16.77 1.01 7.80
CA PHE A 94 16.20 2.01 6.88
C PHE A 94 15.00 2.76 7.47
N TYR A 95 14.13 2.10 8.23
CA TYR A 95 12.99 2.75 8.87
C TYR A 95 13.45 3.79 9.91
N ASN A 96 14.38 3.40 10.79
CA ASN A 96 14.87 4.29 11.85
C ASN A 96 15.69 5.47 11.30
N ARG A 97 16.39 5.29 10.17
CA ARG A 97 17.12 6.37 9.47
C ARG A 97 16.22 7.54 9.10
N SER A 98 15.02 7.26 8.60
CA SER A 98 14.08 8.28 8.12
C SER A 98 12.95 8.56 9.10
N GLY A 99 12.79 7.74 10.15
CA GLY A 99 11.59 7.75 10.98
C GLY A 99 10.33 7.47 10.17
N GLY A 100 10.40 6.56 9.19
CA GLY A 100 9.27 6.18 8.32
C GLY A 100 8.96 7.14 7.16
N ARG A 101 9.66 8.27 7.04
CA ARG A 101 9.32 9.32 6.05
C ARG A 101 9.52 8.91 4.59
N ASP A 102 10.32 7.87 4.33
CA ASP A 102 10.52 7.26 3.01
C ASP A 102 9.83 5.88 2.90
N HIS A 103 8.98 5.53 3.87
CA HIS A 103 8.22 4.28 3.91
C HIS A 103 6.77 4.54 3.54
N PHE A 104 6.18 3.63 2.76
CA PHE A 104 4.76 3.68 2.47
C PHE A 104 4.06 2.34 2.68
N VAL A 105 2.80 2.42 3.07
CA VAL A 105 1.93 1.27 3.35
C VAL A 105 0.54 1.52 2.78
N PHE A 106 -0.09 0.47 2.27
CA PHE A 106 -1.50 0.51 1.88
C PHE A 106 -2.39 0.35 3.10
N MET A 107 -3.35 1.26 3.25
CA MET A 107 -4.40 1.25 4.27
C MET A 107 -5.75 1.36 3.55
N PRO A 108 -6.22 0.28 2.91
CA PRO A 108 -7.27 0.38 1.89
C PRO A 108 -8.70 0.34 2.43
N GLY A 109 -8.90 0.12 3.73
CA GLY A 109 -10.23 0.11 4.34
C GLY A 109 -10.94 1.46 4.24
N ASP A 110 -12.27 1.46 4.38
CA ASP A 110 -13.14 2.65 4.26
C ASP A 110 -12.66 3.82 5.15
N ARG A 111 -12.28 3.50 6.38
CA ARG A 111 -11.75 4.48 7.34
C ARG A 111 -10.23 4.61 7.34
N ALA A 112 -9.54 3.92 6.43
CA ALA A 112 -8.10 3.98 6.24
C ALA A 112 -7.29 4.22 7.53
N SER A 113 -6.60 5.35 7.63
CA SER A 113 -5.83 5.80 8.80
C SER A 113 -6.55 6.73 9.76
N CYS A 114 -7.85 7.01 9.56
CA CYS A 114 -8.60 7.97 10.40
C CYS A 114 -8.53 7.60 11.90
N HIS A 115 -8.55 6.30 12.20
CA HIS A 115 -8.51 5.74 13.56
C HIS A 115 -7.15 5.18 13.94
N SER A 116 -6.12 5.38 13.11
CA SER A 116 -4.77 4.94 13.47
C SER A 116 -4.20 5.81 14.59
N ASP A 117 -3.31 5.27 15.41
CA ASP A 117 -2.55 6.07 16.37
C ASP A 117 -1.83 7.21 15.67
N ARG A 118 -1.67 8.32 16.38
CA ARG A 118 -1.11 9.54 15.80
C ARG A 118 0.29 9.33 15.22
N TRP A 119 1.15 8.57 15.89
CA TRP A 119 2.50 8.29 15.40
C TRP A 119 2.47 7.58 14.04
N LEU A 120 1.57 6.61 13.84
CA LEU A 120 1.44 5.92 12.56
C LEU A 120 0.86 6.85 11.50
N GLN A 121 -0.07 7.72 11.89
CA GLN A 121 -0.56 8.75 10.98
C GLN A 121 0.50 9.77 10.58
N ASP A 122 1.58 9.94 11.34
CA ASP A 122 2.61 10.96 11.14
C ASP A 122 3.92 10.47 10.54
N GLU A 123 4.32 9.25 10.85
CA GLU A 123 5.65 8.77 10.45
C GLU A 123 5.67 8.24 9.02
N ILE A 124 4.62 7.51 8.60
CA ILE A 124 4.62 6.76 7.34
C ILE A 124 3.80 7.44 6.23
N ILE A 125 4.22 7.29 4.98
CA ILE A 125 3.41 7.65 3.81
C ILE A 125 2.24 6.65 3.71
N LYS A 126 1.03 7.18 3.63
CA LYS A 126 -0.17 6.34 3.59
C LYS A 126 -0.73 6.32 2.17
N VAL A 127 -1.00 5.12 1.67
CA VAL A 127 -1.76 4.93 0.42
C VAL A 127 -3.14 4.45 0.82
N VAL A 128 -4.14 5.31 0.64
CA VAL A 128 -5.50 5.10 1.16
C VAL A 128 -6.52 5.10 0.03
N HIS A 129 -7.69 4.52 0.30
CA HIS A 129 -8.80 4.59 -0.64
C HIS A 129 -9.55 5.94 -0.55
N PHE A 130 -9.85 6.42 0.65
CA PHE A 130 -10.58 7.68 0.87
C PHE A 130 -9.68 8.80 1.43
N GLY A 131 -9.86 10.01 0.89
CA GLY A 131 -8.99 11.16 1.15
C GLY A 131 -9.54 12.21 2.13
N MET A 132 -10.24 11.81 3.20
CA MET A 132 -10.83 12.80 4.13
C MET A 132 -9.76 13.65 4.82
N GLN A 133 -9.83 14.97 4.62
CA GLN A 133 -8.81 15.93 5.08
C GLN A 133 -9.34 16.98 6.08
N LYS A 134 -10.56 16.79 6.61
CA LYS A 134 -11.22 17.79 7.46
C LYS A 134 -10.50 17.94 8.82
N LYS A 135 -10.31 19.18 9.27
CA LYS A 135 -9.84 19.52 10.62
C LYS A 135 -10.96 19.42 11.63
N ASN A 136 -10.63 19.21 12.90
CA ASN A 136 -11.59 19.15 14.00
C ASN A 136 -12.75 18.18 13.71
N LEU A 137 -12.44 16.98 13.23
CA LEU A 137 -13.46 15.94 13.07
C LEU A 137 -14.00 15.56 14.46
N THR A 138 -15.32 15.53 14.59
CA THR A 138 -16.04 15.15 15.83
C THR A 138 -16.58 13.72 15.74
N TRP A 139 -16.01 12.89 14.87
CA TRP A 139 -16.41 11.50 14.69
C TRP A 139 -15.88 10.63 15.83
N LEU A 140 -16.67 9.63 16.22
CA LEU A 140 -16.34 8.69 17.30
C LEU A 140 -14.99 8.00 17.05
N GLY A 141 -14.08 8.09 18.02
CA GLY A 141 -12.78 7.41 17.97
C GLY A 141 -11.74 8.06 17.04
N ILE A 142 -11.93 9.32 16.62
CA ILE A 142 -10.89 10.11 15.95
C ILE A 142 -10.42 11.20 16.93
N GLU A 143 -9.17 11.11 17.38
CA GLU A 143 -8.57 12.11 18.29
C GLU A 143 -7.83 13.24 17.56
N ASN A 144 -7.74 13.18 16.23
CA ASN A 144 -6.97 14.12 15.42
C ASN A 144 -7.73 15.43 15.12
N LYS A 145 -7.14 16.56 15.51
CA LYS A 145 -7.67 17.92 15.25
C LYS A 145 -7.06 18.59 14.02
N ASP A 146 -5.88 18.15 13.57
CA ASP A 146 -5.08 18.85 12.55
C ASP A 146 -5.46 18.47 11.11
N TYR A 147 -5.83 17.20 10.91
CA TYR A 147 -6.31 16.63 9.65
C TYR A 147 -7.13 15.37 9.95
N GLY A 148 -7.91 14.92 8.97
CA GLY A 148 -8.77 13.76 9.15
C GLY A 148 -7.98 12.46 9.08
N CYS A 149 -7.88 11.91 7.87
CA CYS A 149 -7.30 10.60 7.63
C CYS A 149 -5.97 10.70 6.89
N ILE A 150 -5.79 11.76 6.08
CA ILE A 150 -4.59 11.97 5.27
C ILE A 150 -3.99 13.37 5.40
N GLN A 151 -2.70 13.44 5.08
CA GLN A 151 -1.93 14.64 4.83
C GLN A 151 -1.63 14.74 3.32
N THR A 152 -2.31 15.63 2.61
CA THR A 152 -2.25 15.74 1.13
C THR A 152 -0.89 16.10 0.55
N LYS A 153 0.05 16.58 1.38
CA LYS A 153 1.44 16.86 0.95
C LYS A 153 2.35 15.62 0.99
N ARG A 154 1.86 14.49 1.51
CA ARG A 154 2.66 13.28 1.73
C ARG A 154 1.94 12.02 1.27
N ASP A 155 0.67 11.88 1.65
CA ASP A 155 -0.11 10.66 1.44
C ASP A 155 -0.76 10.64 0.05
N LEU A 156 -1.12 9.45 -0.41
CA LEU A 156 -1.73 9.21 -1.71
C LEU A 156 -3.13 8.64 -1.54
N VAL A 157 -4.07 9.20 -2.31
CA VAL A 157 -5.42 8.66 -2.44
C VAL A 157 -5.51 7.89 -3.74
N VAL A 158 -5.80 6.60 -3.65
CA VAL A 158 -6.01 5.73 -4.80
C VAL A 158 -7.50 5.39 -4.86
N PRO A 159 -8.23 5.88 -5.86
CA PRO A 159 -9.67 5.64 -5.95
C PRO A 159 -9.96 4.14 -6.13
N SER A 160 -11.11 3.71 -5.63
CA SER A 160 -11.62 2.36 -5.87
C SER A 160 -12.05 2.27 -7.31
N ARG A 161 -11.93 1.07 -7.85
CA ARG A 161 -12.43 0.78 -9.19
C ARG A 161 -13.83 0.22 -9.03
N SER A 162 -14.85 0.93 -9.50
CA SER A 162 -16.08 0.22 -9.88
C SER A 162 -15.76 -0.63 -11.10
N VAL A 163 -15.97 -1.95 -11.01
CA VAL A 163 -15.72 -2.92 -12.08
C VAL A 163 -16.35 -2.57 -13.45
N ASN A 164 -17.23 -1.56 -13.52
CA ASN A 164 -17.98 -1.15 -14.71
C ASN A 164 -17.57 0.20 -15.35
N THR A 165 -16.52 0.89 -14.92
CA THR A 165 -16.15 2.21 -15.48
C THR A 165 -14.93 2.15 -16.42
N GLY A 166 -15.16 1.80 -17.70
CA GLY A 166 -14.28 2.13 -18.84
C GLY A 166 -12.79 1.74 -18.80
N PRO A 167 -11.99 2.14 -19.82
CA PRO A 167 -10.55 1.84 -19.88
C PRO A 167 -9.74 2.53 -18.77
N LEU A 168 -8.81 1.76 -18.22
CA LEU A 168 -8.06 1.94 -16.97
C LEU A 168 -7.09 3.12 -16.85
N LEU A 169 -6.78 3.81 -17.95
CA LEU A 169 -5.55 4.58 -18.02
C LEU A 169 -5.85 6.02 -18.42
N PRO A 170 -5.34 7.03 -17.68
CA PRO A 170 -5.17 8.36 -18.25
C PRO A 170 -4.60 8.19 -19.65
N ASN A 171 -5.16 8.85 -20.67
CA ASN A 171 -4.73 8.68 -22.07
C ASN A 171 -3.20 8.79 -22.25
N THR A 172 -2.52 9.48 -21.32
CA THR A 172 -1.07 9.66 -21.26
C THR A 172 -0.28 8.46 -20.74
N THR A 173 -0.85 7.58 -19.92
CA THR A 173 -0.19 6.37 -19.38
C THR A 173 -0.67 5.09 -20.05
N THR A 174 -1.69 5.17 -20.91
CA THR A 174 -2.30 4.03 -21.60
C THR A 174 -1.29 3.15 -22.33
N SER A 175 -0.40 3.78 -23.09
CA SER A 175 0.62 3.10 -23.88
C SER A 175 1.64 2.33 -23.03
N TYR A 176 2.02 2.86 -21.86
CA TYR A 176 2.96 2.21 -20.95
C TYR A 176 2.40 0.90 -20.39
N TYR A 177 1.21 0.94 -19.78
CA TYR A 177 0.64 -0.27 -19.18
C TYR A 177 0.14 -1.27 -20.24
N GLN A 178 -0.30 -0.82 -21.42
CA GLN A 178 -0.55 -1.73 -22.55
C GLN A 178 0.72 -2.44 -23.02
N ALA A 179 1.88 -1.79 -22.95
CA ALA A 179 3.15 -2.44 -23.24
C ALA A 179 3.48 -3.52 -22.19
N MET A 180 3.24 -3.25 -20.91
CA MET A 180 3.38 -4.23 -19.83
C MET A 180 2.44 -5.43 -19.98
N GLU A 181 1.16 -5.22 -20.28
CA GLU A 181 0.22 -6.32 -20.53
C GLU A 181 0.59 -7.18 -21.75
N ARG A 182 1.14 -6.57 -22.81
CA ARG A 182 1.63 -7.31 -23.98
C ARG A 182 2.85 -8.14 -23.62
N HIS A 183 3.73 -7.62 -22.76
CA HIS A 183 4.86 -8.38 -22.24
C HIS A 183 4.39 -9.60 -21.43
N GLU A 184 3.41 -9.43 -20.53
CA GLU A 184 2.83 -10.54 -19.75
C GLU A 184 2.29 -11.68 -20.62
N ARG A 185 1.57 -11.34 -21.70
CA ARG A 185 1.03 -12.35 -22.66
C ARG A 185 2.10 -13.03 -23.51
N SER A 186 3.30 -12.46 -23.57
CA SER A 186 4.42 -13.01 -24.34
C SER A 186 5.31 -13.97 -23.52
N ILE A 187 5.11 -14.02 -22.19
CA ILE A 187 5.83 -14.96 -21.32
C ILE A 187 5.17 -16.34 -21.46
N PRO A 188 5.89 -17.38 -21.92
CA PRO A 188 5.32 -18.72 -22.03
C PRO A 188 4.92 -19.25 -20.65
N SER A 189 3.69 -19.78 -20.53
CA SER A 189 3.25 -20.49 -19.34
C SER A 189 4.21 -21.65 -19.05
N ALA A 190 4.84 -21.64 -17.88
CA ALA A 190 5.64 -22.76 -17.41
C ALA A 190 4.69 -23.95 -17.19
N THR A 191 4.65 -24.88 -18.14
CA THR A 191 3.97 -26.16 -18.01
C THR A 191 4.53 -26.92 -16.82
N SER A 192 3.66 -27.30 -15.88
CA SER A 192 3.98 -28.14 -14.73
C SER A 192 4.60 -29.47 -15.18
N PRO A 193 5.67 -29.96 -14.53
CA PRO A 193 6.20 -31.27 -14.85
C PRO A 193 5.29 -32.36 -14.27
N THR A 194 4.86 -33.27 -15.14
CA THR A 194 4.24 -34.57 -14.83
C THR A 194 5.23 -35.54 -14.22
#